data_AF-A0A1X0S4V4-F1
#
_entry.id   AF-A0A1X0S4V4-F1
#
_cell.length_a   1.000
_cell.length_b   1.000
_cell.length_c   1.000
_cell.angle_alpha   90.00
_cell.angle_beta   90.00
_cell.angle_gamma   90.00
#
_symmetry.space_group_name_H-M   'P 1'
#
loop_
_entity.id
_entity.type
_entity.pdbx_description
1 polymer ?
#
loop_
_entity_poly.entity_id
_entity_poly.type
_entity_poly.pdbx_seq_one_letter_code
_entity_poly.pdbx_strand_id
1 'polypeptide(L)'
;MDKRQFYTESLELFLELDNITQDKELTVFGVEEQAAIDDVVYRYRLLCRDYPGKEHLVKLWSLCSLLYFSSSEDYLTQLTDWTDTYYPVKRGSEWTNICNYLIRGDYDTVFAELHHMDTDNSALINAIHAFLSIQEGDNQALIEWRDQLPPQDMISSVGAARVFSILRGDETGYDELNFVEKLMAASRFKRPWMSLGELQAYAQTVFNKNDSFDKACSYLLMGCLDDVLGVTDDLWLQVHLGHVFICIGEKMNQTYQLHGKGVIMDPVYLCINEYAKLIVKEETMWKEAVMYLARCKENSQHWIIQLLGEPAVLKESIEFLKELLQIASEHGLDQVERHIHSSLGKRYEVKNDIHQAALEFAAAQDRDGLDKLSHQLFNEYLRTGKLGEVVTNVKEVEISPHYALLVTYKRFRTHLEQKEFKEASERLLEILKEKDILPLKFDIVLMIDNLSILEDKSVHFSYDQFIELIRLFKLIEKDDSKQKFIHNYYKLSRHEDLPAQLVVAKLRERLAYKASLSQ
;
A
#
# COMPACT_ATOMS: atom_id res chain seq x y z
N MET A 1 26.96 -0.98 0.16
CA MET A 1 25.55 -1.23 0.52
C MET A 1 25.05 -2.40 -0.31
N ASP A 2 24.38 -3.37 0.31
CA ASP A 2 23.72 -4.44 -0.45
C ASP A 2 22.29 -4.06 -0.86
N LYS A 3 21.65 -4.89 -1.68
CA LYS A 3 20.33 -4.61 -2.26
C LYS A 3 19.21 -4.56 -1.22
N ARG A 4 19.27 -5.44 -0.21
CA ARG A 4 18.29 -5.50 0.86
C ARG A 4 18.41 -4.28 1.78
N GLN A 5 19.63 -3.90 2.12
CA GLN A 5 19.92 -2.67 2.86
C GLN A 5 19.39 -1.45 2.11
N PHE A 6 19.65 -1.35 0.79
CA PHE A 6 19.14 -0.27 -0.05
C PHE A 6 17.60 -0.16 0.00
N TYR A 7 16.88 -1.26 -0.15
CA TYR A 7 15.41 -1.27 -0.06
C TYR A 7 14.88 -0.92 1.33
N THR A 8 15.59 -1.35 2.39
CA THR A 8 15.21 -1.05 3.77
C THR A 8 15.37 0.43 4.07
N GLU A 9 16.54 1.00 3.80
CA GLU A 9 16.81 2.44 3.98
C GLU A 9 15.88 3.30 3.11
N SER A 10 15.55 2.83 1.90
CA SER A 10 14.58 3.52 1.03
C SER A 10 13.18 3.59 1.64
N LEU A 11 12.74 2.51 2.30
CA LEU A 11 11.44 2.45 2.97
C LEU A 11 11.42 3.34 4.21
N GLU A 12 12.51 3.37 4.99
CA GLU A 12 12.62 4.27 6.14
C GLU A 12 12.40 5.72 5.72
N LEU A 13 13.08 6.16 4.65
CA LEU A 13 12.88 7.49 4.07
C LEU A 13 11.46 7.73 3.56
N PHE A 14 10.85 6.70 2.95
CA PHE A 14 9.50 6.78 2.41
C PHE A 14 8.48 7.01 3.53
N LEU A 15 8.60 6.26 4.63
CA LEU A 15 7.72 6.36 5.78
C LEU A 15 7.98 7.63 6.59
N GLU A 16 9.23 8.06 6.70
CA GLU A 16 9.59 9.33 7.33
C GLU A 16 8.90 10.50 6.62
N LEU A 17 8.93 10.52 5.28
CA LEU A 17 8.25 11.54 4.49
C LEU A 17 6.73 11.51 4.65
N ASP A 18 6.12 10.31 4.64
CA ASP A 18 4.68 10.17 4.84
C ASP A 18 4.27 10.67 6.24
N ASN A 19 5.06 10.39 7.27
CA ASN A 19 4.80 10.87 8.62
C ASN A 19 4.93 12.40 8.76
N ILE A 20 5.86 13.03 8.03
CA ILE A 20 6.00 14.50 8.01
C ILE A 20 4.75 15.15 7.38
N THR A 21 4.16 14.50 6.39
CA THR A 21 3.07 15.05 5.57
C THR A 21 1.66 14.58 5.98
N GLN A 22 1.55 13.58 6.85
CA GLN A 22 0.27 13.12 7.40
C GLN A 22 -0.50 14.28 8.08
N ASP A 23 -1.81 14.34 7.82
CA ASP A 23 -2.81 15.26 8.39
C ASP A 23 -2.80 16.74 7.95
N LYS A 24 -2.00 17.14 6.96
CA LYS A 24 -1.97 18.54 6.49
C LYS A 24 -2.61 18.68 5.11
N GLU A 25 -3.66 19.52 5.00
CA GLU A 25 -4.14 19.98 3.70
C GLU A 25 -3.00 20.76 3.03
N LEU A 26 -2.41 20.10 2.04
CA LEU A 26 -1.38 20.55 1.12
C LEU A 26 -1.56 22.02 0.74
N THR A 27 -0.63 22.89 1.15
CA THR A 27 -0.24 24.10 0.39
C THR A 27 0.81 24.95 1.11
N VAL A 28 1.02 24.82 2.43
CA VAL A 28 2.08 25.58 3.12
C VAL A 28 2.72 24.73 4.22
N PHE A 29 3.93 24.23 3.97
CA PHE A 29 4.78 23.66 5.00
C PHE A 29 5.41 24.78 5.82
N GLY A 30 5.57 24.58 7.13
CA GLY A 30 6.40 25.45 7.95
C GLY A 30 7.88 25.25 7.63
N VAL A 31 8.72 26.14 8.15
CA VAL A 31 10.18 26.12 7.91
C VAL A 31 10.82 24.83 8.42
N GLU A 32 10.35 24.30 9.54
CA GLU A 32 10.86 23.05 10.12
C GLU A 32 10.48 21.83 9.27
N GLU A 33 9.24 21.77 8.78
CA GLU A 33 8.79 20.69 7.92
C GLU A 33 9.47 20.71 6.56
N GLN A 34 9.66 21.90 5.97
CA GLN A 34 10.41 22.03 4.73
C GLN A 34 11.84 21.51 4.90
N ALA A 35 12.53 21.91 5.98
CA ALA A 35 13.87 21.41 6.26
C ALA A 35 13.92 19.87 6.46
N ALA A 36 12.88 19.28 7.07
CA ALA A 36 12.78 17.83 7.23
C ALA A 36 12.56 17.11 5.88
N ILE A 37 11.72 17.67 5.01
CA ILE A 37 11.53 17.13 3.65
C ILE A 37 12.84 17.23 2.84
N ASP A 38 13.53 18.36 2.93
CA ASP A 38 14.81 18.59 2.26
C ASP A 38 15.87 17.56 2.70
N ASP A 39 15.92 17.22 4.01
CA ASP A 39 16.81 16.19 4.54
C ASP A 39 16.49 14.80 3.96
N VAL A 40 15.20 14.44 3.87
CA VAL A 40 14.79 13.17 3.25
C VAL A 40 15.22 13.10 1.78
N VAL A 41 14.99 14.16 1.00
CA VAL A 41 15.41 14.25 -0.41
C VAL A 41 16.92 14.18 -0.53
N TYR A 42 17.66 14.84 0.36
CA TYR A 42 19.12 14.75 0.43
C TYR A 42 19.59 13.31 0.72
N ARG A 43 18.93 12.60 1.64
CA ARG A 43 19.27 11.22 1.99
C ARG A 43 18.94 10.25 0.86
N TYR A 44 17.86 10.44 0.10
CA TYR A 44 17.63 9.68 -1.14
C TYR A 44 18.76 9.86 -2.14
N ARG A 45 19.27 11.10 -2.30
CA ARG A 45 20.44 11.37 -3.16
C ARG A 45 21.69 10.62 -2.68
N LEU A 46 21.95 10.61 -1.37
CA LEU A 46 23.07 9.84 -0.80
C LEU A 46 22.90 8.34 -1.06
N LEU A 47 21.68 7.83 -0.91
CA LEU A 47 21.37 6.43 -1.16
C LEU A 47 21.66 6.02 -2.61
N CYS A 48 21.31 6.86 -3.59
CA CYS A 48 21.67 6.64 -5.00
C CYS A 48 23.19 6.67 -5.24
N ARG A 49 23.93 7.50 -4.51
CA ARG A 49 25.39 7.59 -4.62
C ARG A 49 26.07 6.33 -4.08
N ASP A 50 25.54 5.81 -2.97
CA ASP A 50 26.18 4.72 -2.22
C ASP A 50 25.75 3.33 -2.73
N TYR A 51 24.71 3.25 -3.58
CA TYR A 51 24.25 2.02 -4.23
C TYR A 51 24.78 1.85 -5.66
N PRO A 52 25.48 0.75 -5.97
CA PRO A 52 25.93 0.47 -7.34
C PRO A 52 24.79 0.37 -8.34
N GLY A 53 24.88 1.11 -9.45
CA GLY A 53 23.90 1.12 -10.54
C GLY A 53 22.85 2.24 -10.46
N LYS A 54 22.83 3.03 -9.39
CA LYS A 54 21.91 4.18 -9.22
C LYS A 54 22.63 5.53 -9.20
N GLU A 55 23.94 5.57 -9.39
CA GLU A 55 24.76 6.79 -9.34
C GLU A 55 24.31 7.82 -10.37
N HIS A 56 23.80 7.35 -11.52
CA HIS A 56 23.27 8.20 -12.58
C HIS A 56 22.02 9.00 -12.16
N LEU A 57 21.33 8.59 -11.08
CA LEU A 57 20.15 9.27 -10.54
C LEU A 57 20.50 10.40 -9.57
N VAL A 58 21.74 10.44 -9.06
CA VAL A 58 22.21 11.46 -8.10
C VAL A 58 21.99 12.87 -8.66
N LYS A 59 22.28 13.07 -9.96
CA LYS A 59 22.08 14.36 -10.63
C LYS A 59 20.60 14.78 -10.65
N LEU A 60 19.69 13.83 -10.83
CA LEU A 60 18.26 14.07 -10.91
C LEU A 60 17.70 14.46 -9.54
N TRP A 61 18.06 13.72 -8.50
CA TRP A 61 17.72 14.07 -7.11
C TRP A 61 18.30 15.41 -6.69
N SER A 62 19.53 15.71 -7.10
CA SER A 62 20.17 17.00 -6.83
C SER A 62 19.43 18.16 -7.51
N LEU A 63 19.00 17.97 -8.77
CA LEU A 63 18.23 18.97 -9.50
C LEU A 63 16.82 19.16 -8.92
N CYS A 64 16.19 18.06 -8.53
CA CYS A 64 14.88 18.09 -7.89
C CYS A 64 14.94 18.88 -6.57
N SER A 65 15.94 18.60 -5.73
CA SER A 65 16.21 19.35 -4.50
C SER A 65 16.38 20.85 -4.77
N LEU A 66 17.17 21.21 -5.78
CA LEU A 66 17.35 22.60 -6.18
C LEU A 66 16.05 23.30 -6.59
N LEU A 67 15.24 22.66 -7.44
CA LEU A 67 14.08 23.31 -8.04
C LEU A 67 12.86 23.35 -7.12
N TYR A 68 12.63 22.31 -6.32
CA TYR A 68 11.38 22.16 -5.57
C TYR A 68 11.54 22.27 -4.05
N PHE A 69 12.79 22.24 -3.56
CA PHE A 69 13.09 22.14 -2.13
C PHE A 69 14.08 23.21 -1.64
N SER A 70 14.70 23.99 -2.54
CA SER A 70 15.56 25.10 -2.15
C SER A 70 14.73 26.29 -1.67
N SER A 71 15.02 26.79 -0.47
CA SER A 71 14.45 28.04 0.06
C SER A 71 15.12 29.30 -0.52
N SER A 72 16.12 29.13 -1.39
CA SER A 72 16.87 30.24 -1.98
C SER A 72 16.12 30.85 -3.15
N GLU A 73 15.90 32.16 -3.10
CA GLU A 73 15.40 32.92 -4.25
C GLU A 73 16.44 32.94 -5.41
N ASP A 74 17.72 32.72 -5.11
CA ASP A 74 18.78 32.60 -6.11
C ASP A 74 18.94 31.15 -6.61
N TYR A 75 17.94 30.65 -7.32
CA TYR A 75 18.02 29.32 -7.96
C TYR A 75 19.02 29.29 -9.13
N LEU A 76 19.37 30.44 -9.71
CA LEU A 76 20.18 30.52 -10.92
C LEU A 76 21.66 30.28 -10.63
N THR A 77 22.18 30.81 -9.52
CA THR A 77 23.52 30.46 -9.04
C THR A 77 23.60 28.97 -8.70
N GLN A 78 22.59 28.43 -8.00
CA GLN A 78 22.55 27.00 -7.70
C GLN A 78 22.48 26.13 -8.97
N LEU A 79 21.74 26.59 -9.99
CA LEU A 79 21.63 25.86 -11.27
C LEU A 79 22.96 25.89 -12.03
N THR A 80 23.70 26.98 -11.89
CA THR A 80 25.07 27.09 -12.40
C THR A 80 25.96 26.05 -11.72
N ASP A 81 26.00 26.02 -10.38
CA ASP A 81 26.82 25.07 -9.61
C ASP A 81 26.48 23.60 -9.94
N TRP A 82 25.17 23.30 -10.06
CA TRP A 82 24.69 22.00 -10.49
C TRP A 82 25.18 21.66 -11.90
N THR A 83 25.11 22.62 -12.83
CA THR A 83 25.54 22.44 -14.22
C THR A 83 27.05 22.25 -14.31
N ASP A 84 27.85 22.98 -13.53
CA ASP A 84 29.30 22.78 -13.44
C ASP A 84 29.68 21.40 -12.90
N THR A 85 28.90 20.88 -11.95
CA THR A 85 29.12 19.57 -11.35
C THR A 85 28.85 18.42 -12.33
N TYR A 86 27.72 18.45 -13.05
CA TYR A 86 27.27 17.31 -13.87
C TYR A 86 27.51 17.48 -15.37
N TYR A 87 27.66 18.72 -15.84
CA TYR A 87 27.90 19.10 -17.22
C TYR A 87 29.06 20.11 -17.31
N PRO A 88 30.27 19.76 -16.82
CA PRO A 88 31.40 20.68 -16.81
C PRO A 88 31.74 21.16 -18.22
N VAL A 89 32.22 22.41 -18.33
CA VAL A 89 32.63 23.01 -19.60
C VAL A 89 33.66 22.10 -20.28
N LYS A 90 33.32 21.58 -21.46
CA LYS A 90 34.30 20.94 -22.34
C LYS A 90 35.06 22.04 -23.06
N ARG A 91 36.40 22.00 -23.00
CA ARG A 91 37.23 22.95 -23.77
C ARG A 91 36.90 22.84 -25.25
N GLY A 92 36.33 23.91 -25.79
CA GLY A 92 36.05 24.11 -27.21
C GLY A 92 36.95 25.20 -27.80
N SER A 93 36.46 25.86 -28.85
CA SER A 93 37.10 27.07 -29.39
C SER A 93 37.10 28.20 -28.36
N GLU A 94 38.00 29.18 -28.51
CA GLU A 94 38.12 30.34 -27.61
C GLU A 94 36.75 31.01 -27.38
N TRP A 95 36.02 31.31 -28.46
CA TRP A 95 34.69 31.92 -28.38
C TRP A 95 33.62 31.00 -27.78
N THR A 96 33.73 29.68 -27.98
CA THR A 96 32.83 28.71 -27.32
C THR A 96 33.05 28.71 -25.81
N ASN A 97 34.31 28.75 -25.36
CA ASN A 97 34.64 28.80 -23.93
C ASN A 97 34.15 30.12 -23.31
N ILE A 98 34.35 31.25 -24.00
CA ILE A 98 33.82 32.56 -23.57
C ILE A 98 32.30 32.52 -23.42
N CYS A 99 31.57 31.97 -24.40
CA CYS A 99 30.11 31.83 -24.29
C CYS A 99 29.70 30.98 -23.07
N ASN A 100 30.39 29.86 -22.85
CA ASN A 100 30.08 28.94 -21.76
C ASN A 100 30.34 29.56 -20.37
N TYR A 101 31.46 30.27 -20.19
CA TYR A 101 31.73 30.97 -18.93
C TYR A 101 30.76 32.15 -18.73
N LEU A 102 30.40 32.86 -19.81
CA LEU A 102 29.48 33.99 -19.76
C LEU A 102 28.08 33.58 -19.28
N ILE A 103 27.51 32.49 -19.83
CA ILE A 103 26.18 32.00 -19.44
C ILE A 103 26.17 31.35 -18.05
N ARG A 104 27.33 30.87 -17.58
CA ARG A 104 27.51 30.37 -16.21
C ARG A 104 27.74 31.52 -15.22
N GLY A 105 28.06 32.73 -15.70
CA GLY A 105 28.31 33.89 -14.84
C GLY A 105 29.73 33.94 -14.26
N ASP A 106 30.66 33.16 -14.80
CA ASP A 106 32.09 33.24 -14.48
C ASP A 106 32.74 34.39 -15.28
N TYR A 107 32.37 35.62 -14.91
CA TYR A 107 32.81 36.82 -15.63
C TYR A 107 34.32 37.06 -15.51
N ASP A 108 34.95 36.65 -14.40
CA ASP A 108 36.39 36.79 -14.20
C ASP A 108 37.17 35.96 -15.23
N THR A 109 36.76 34.71 -15.45
CA THR A 109 37.36 33.88 -16.50
C THR A 109 37.04 34.42 -17.90
N VAL A 110 35.83 34.94 -18.14
CA VAL A 110 35.49 35.62 -19.41
C VAL A 110 36.44 36.78 -19.68
N PHE A 111 36.68 37.65 -18.70
CA PHE A 111 37.58 38.78 -18.87
C PHE A 111 39.02 38.30 -19.10
N ALA A 112 39.51 37.32 -18.34
CA ALA A 112 40.85 36.78 -18.53
C ALA A 112 41.05 36.24 -19.96
N GLU A 113 40.11 35.42 -20.45
CA GLU A 113 40.15 34.86 -21.81
C GLU A 113 40.10 35.97 -22.87
N LEU A 114 39.21 36.97 -22.73
CA LEU A 114 39.10 38.08 -23.69
C LEU A 114 40.35 38.96 -23.76
N HIS A 115 41.08 39.13 -22.65
CA HIS A 115 42.35 39.88 -22.61
C HIS A 115 43.52 39.08 -23.22
N HIS A 116 43.42 37.75 -23.26
CA HIS A 116 44.44 36.88 -23.85
C HIS A 116 44.31 36.73 -25.37
N MET A 117 43.19 37.15 -25.97
CA MET A 117 43.00 37.11 -27.41
C MET A 117 43.77 38.23 -28.12
N ASP A 118 44.30 37.94 -29.31
CA ASP A 118 45.02 38.92 -30.15
C ASP A 118 44.11 40.02 -30.74
N THR A 119 42.79 39.92 -30.54
CA THR A 119 41.78 40.85 -31.07
C THR A 119 41.36 41.89 -30.02
N ASP A 120 41.13 43.13 -30.45
CA ASP A 120 40.58 44.17 -29.57
C ASP A 120 39.13 43.84 -29.16
N ASN A 121 38.96 43.44 -27.91
CA ASN A 121 37.69 43.05 -27.29
C ASN A 121 37.14 44.13 -26.33
N SER A 122 37.69 45.35 -26.35
CA SER A 122 37.35 46.41 -25.39
C SER A 122 35.85 46.74 -25.35
N ALA A 123 35.18 46.72 -26.51
CA ALA A 123 33.74 46.96 -26.60
C ALA A 123 32.91 45.88 -25.88
N LEU A 124 33.34 44.61 -25.97
CA LEU A 124 32.67 43.49 -25.32
C LEU A 124 32.89 43.51 -23.81
N ILE A 125 34.13 43.79 -23.38
CA ILE A 125 34.49 43.94 -21.96
C ILE A 125 33.66 45.06 -21.32
N ASN A 126 33.57 46.22 -21.97
CA ASN A 126 32.76 47.35 -21.49
C ASN A 126 31.27 47.01 -21.44
N ALA A 127 30.75 46.28 -22.44
CA ALA A 127 29.35 45.84 -22.45
C ALA A 127 29.02 44.92 -21.26
N ILE A 128 29.91 43.97 -20.93
CA ILE A 128 29.73 43.07 -19.79
C ILE A 128 29.82 43.85 -18.47
N HIS A 129 30.80 44.74 -18.30
CA HIS A 129 30.88 45.57 -17.09
C HIS A 129 29.64 46.46 -16.88
N ALA A 130 29.13 47.05 -17.98
CA ALA A 130 27.91 47.84 -17.93
C ALA A 130 26.71 46.99 -17.49
N PHE A 131 26.57 45.77 -18.02
CA PHE A 131 25.54 44.81 -17.58
C PHE A 131 25.63 44.50 -16.08
N LEU A 132 26.84 44.18 -15.59
CA LEU A 132 27.08 43.86 -14.18
C LEU A 132 26.80 45.04 -13.22
N SER A 133 26.71 46.26 -13.76
CA SER A 133 26.41 47.46 -12.98
C SER A 133 24.90 47.74 -12.85
N ILE A 134 24.05 47.02 -13.60
CA ILE A 134 22.60 47.17 -13.56
C ILE A 134 22.06 46.60 -12.25
N GLN A 135 21.23 47.37 -11.56
CA GLN A 135 20.60 46.93 -10.31
C GLN A 135 19.53 45.88 -10.57
N GLU A 136 19.38 44.94 -9.63
CA GLU A 136 18.38 43.89 -9.71
C GLU A 136 16.96 44.48 -9.84
N GLY A 137 16.18 43.99 -10.82
CA GLY A 137 14.82 44.47 -11.09
C GLY A 137 14.73 45.77 -11.91
N ASP A 138 15.85 46.42 -12.25
CA ASP A 138 15.84 47.62 -13.09
C ASP A 138 15.70 47.29 -14.58
N ASN A 139 14.46 46.97 -14.98
CA ASN A 139 14.12 46.64 -16.36
C ASN A 139 14.38 47.79 -17.34
N GLN A 140 14.33 49.06 -16.88
CA GLN A 140 14.54 50.21 -17.76
C GLN A 140 16.02 50.35 -18.12
N ALA A 141 16.91 50.27 -17.13
CA ALA A 141 18.36 50.28 -17.36
C ALA A 141 18.80 49.11 -18.25
N LEU A 142 18.16 47.94 -18.12
CA LEU A 142 18.41 46.78 -18.98
C LEU A 142 18.04 47.02 -20.44
N ILE A 143 16.87 47.63 -20.71
CA ILE A 143 16.45 47.98 -22.08
C ILE A 143 17.43 49.00 -22.68
N GLU A 144 17.76 50.05 -21.93
CA GLU A 144 18.69 51.09 -22.38
C GLU A 144 20.09 50.54 -22.66
N TRP A 145 20.58 49.61 -21.84
CA TRP A 145 21.85 48.93 -22.05
C TRP A 145 21.83 48.08 -23.33
N ARG A 146 20.74 47.32 -23.59
CA ARG A 146 20.62 46.50 -24.81
C ARG A 146 20.63 47.34 -26.08
N ASP A 147 19.95 48.50 -26.07
CA ASP A 147 19.89 49.41 -27.21
C ASP A 147 21.25 50.05 -27.54
N GLN A 148 22.18 50.06 -26.59
CA GLN A 148 23.55 50.55 -26.78
C GLN A 148 24.51 49.50 -27.35
N LEU A 149 24.12 48.22 -27.41
CA LEU A 149 24.98 47.17 -27.95
C LEU A 149 25.14 47.31 -29.47
N PRO A 150 26.37 47.15 -30.01
CA PRO A 150 26.64 47.34 -31.44
C PRO A 150 25.83 46.35 -32.27
N PRO A 151 25.16 46.73 -33.37
CA PRO A 151 24.32 45.84 -34.16
C PRO A 151 25.14 44.74 -34.85
N GLN A 152 24.50 43.60 -35.16
CA GLN A 152 25.20 42.35 -35.53
C GLN A 152 25.99 42.46 -36.84
N ASP A 153 25.51 43.30 -37.76
CA ASP A 153 26.12 43.63 -39.05
C ASP A 153 27.40 44.47 -38.94
N MET A 154 27.64 45.10 -37.78
CA MET A 154 28.86 45.88 -37.51
C MET A 154 29.98 45.07 -36.84
N ILE A 155 29.75 43.78 -36.53
CA ILE A 155 30.70 42.94 -35.81
C ILE A 155 31.40 42.00 -36.79
N SER A 156 32.72 42.15 -36.94
CA SER A 156 33.52 41.41 -37.93
C SER A 156 33.83 39.95 -37.53
N SER A 157 33.89 39.65 -36.23
CA SER A 157 34.12 38.30 -35.71
C SER A 157 32.80 37.58 -35.49
N VAL A 158 32.62 36.41 -36.13
CA VAL A 158 31.44 35.55 -35.92
C VAL A 158 31.29 35.15 -34.45
N GLY A 159 32.41 34.90 -33.77
CA GLY A 159 32.43 34.58 -32.35
C GLY A 159 31.98 35.76 -31.47
N ALA A 160 32.52 36.95 -31.72
CA ALA A 160 32.09 38.15 -30.99
C ALA A 160 30.61 38.49 -31.26
N ALA A 161 30.16 38.35 -32.52
CA ALA A 161 28.77 38.56 -32.91
C ALA A 161 27.81 37.64 -32.15
N ARG A 162 28.23 36.39 -31.92
CA ARG A 162 27.50 35.43 -31.09
C ARG A 162 27.44 35.86 -29.62
N VAL A 163 28.55 36.31 -29.03
CA VAL A 163 28.55 36.79 -27.63
C VAL A 163 27.63 38.01 -27.47
N PHE A 164 27.67 38.97 -28.40
CA PHE A 164 26.75 40.10 -28.38
C PHE A 164 25.28 39.70 -28.59
N SER A 165 25.01 38.67 -29.40
CA SER A 165 23.66 38.10 -29.55
C SER A 165 23.15 37.52 -28.21
N ILE A 166 24.00 36.75 -27.50
CA ILE A 166 23.69 36.24 -26.16
C ILE A 166 23.42 37.39 -25.18
N LEU A 167 24.28 38.42 -25.13
CA LEU A 167 24.10 39.58 -24.25
C LEU A 167 22.78 40.32 -24.51
N ARG A 168 22.35 40.44 -25.77
CA ARG A 168 21.04 41.01 -26.11
C ARG A 168 19.86 40.12 -25.72
N GLY A 169 20.11 38.85 -25.44
CA GLY A 169 19.08 37.84 -25.21
C GLY A 169 18.44 37.30 -26.49
N ASP A 170 19.13 37.44 -27.63
CA ASP A 170 18.67 36.91 -28.93
C ASP A 170 18.96 35.40 -29.03
N GLU A 171 17.95 34.65 -29.45
CA GLU A 171 18.01 33.19 -29.55
C GLU A 171 18.95 32.71 -30.65
N THR A 172 19.30 33.57 -31.62
CA THR A 172 20.32 33.24 -32.64
C THR A 172 21.69 32.91 -32.04
N GLY A 173 21.99 33.45 -30.84
CA GLY A 173 23.23 33.16 -30.12
C GLY A 173 23.24 31.77 -29.45
N TYR A 174 22.08 31.12 -29.37
CA TYR A 174 21.85 29.91 -28.58
C TYR A 174 21.95 28.61 -29.38
N ASP A 175 22.14 28.68 -30.70
CA ASP A 175 22.04 27.50 -31.59
C ASP A 175 22.98 26.35 -31.19
N GLU A 176 24.19 26.66 -30.71
CA GLU A 176 25.15 25.65 -30.25
C GLU A 176 25.09 25.35 -28.74
N LEU A 177 24.19 25.99 -27.98
CA LEU A 177 24.02 25.72 -26.55
C LEU A 177 23.16 24.48 -26.34
N ASN A 178 23.48 23.69 -25.32
CA ASN A 178 22.61 22.60 -24.89
C ASN A 178 21.36 23.14 -24.15
N PHE A 179 20.38 22.28 -23.88
CA PHE A 179 19.12 22.68 -23.25
C PHE A 179 19.30 23.53 -21.97
N VAL A 180 20.08 23.07 -20.98
CA VAL A 180 20.26 23.82 -19.72
C VAL A 180 21.00 25.14 -19.92
N GLU A 181 21.98 25.17 -20.84
CA GLU A 181 22.72 26.37 -21.20
C GLU A 181 21.83 27.44 -21.84
N LYS A 182 20.85 27.02 -22.66
CA LYS A 182 19.82 27.94 -23.20
C LYS A 182 18.97 28.57 -22.11
N LEU A 183 18.60 27.78 -21.09
CA LEU A 183 17.81 28.27 -19.96
C LEU A 183 18.63 29.26 -19.12
N MET A 184 19.90 28.96 -18.85
CA MET A 184 20.79 29.88 -18.13
C MET A 184 21.01 31.18 -18.90
N ALA A 185 21.30 31.09 -20.21
CA ALA A 185 21.47 32.26 -21.06
C ALA A 185 20.22 33.14 -21.08
N ALA A 186 19.04 32.53 -21.20
CA ALA A 186 17.78 33.27 -21.18
C ALA A 186 17.51 33.92 -19.81
N SER A 187 17.75 33.19 -18.72
CA SER A 187 17.56 33.67 -17.33
C SER A 187 18.55 34.77 -16.94
N ARG A 188 19.71 34.84 -17.59
CA ARG A 188 20.72 35.88 -17.35
C ARG A 188 20.56 37.09 -18.24
N PHE A 189 20.26 36.90 -19.53
CA PHE A 189 20.38 37.96 -20.52
C PHE A 189 19.11 38.27 -21.28
N LYS A 190 18.18 37.33 -21.48
CA LYS A 190 16.92 37.58 -22.19
C LYS A 190 15.84 38.15 -21.27
N ARG A 191 15.68 37.54 -20.11
CA ARG A 191 14.80 37.98 -19.03
C ARG A 191 15.55 37.73 -17.72
N PRO A 192 16.40 38.67 -17.30
CA PRO A 192 17.03 38.62 -15.99
C PRO A 192 15.95 38.52 -14.91
N TRP A 193 16.26 37.81 -13.81
CA TRP A 193 15.39 37.71 -12.63
C TRP A 193 14.05 37.00 -12.88
N MET A 194 14.00 36.12 -13.88
CA MET A 194 12.87 35.20 -14.05
C MET A 194 12.63 34.42 -12.77
N SER A 195 11.36 34.24 -12.40
CA SER A 195 10.97 33.26 -11.40
C SER A 195 11.13 31.83 -11.93
N LEU A 196 11.18 30.84 -11.04
CA LEU A 196 11.22 29.43 -11.44
C LEU A 196 10.04 29.05 -12.36
N GLY A 197 8.83 29.54 -12.08
CA GLY A 197 7.66 29.28 -12.93
C GLY A 197 7.82 29.86 -14.34
N GLU A 198 8.42 31.04 -14.46
CA GLU A 198 8.74 31.62 -15.77
C GLU A 198 9.84 30.84 -16.50
N LEU A 199 10.84 30.34 -15.76
CA LEU A 199 11.88 29.45 -16.30
C LEU A 199 11.27 28.19 -16.89
N GLN A 200 10.39 27.53 -16.13
CA GLN A 200 9.72 26.31 -16.55
C GLN A 200 8.84 26.56 -17.79
N ALA A 201 8.09 27.65 -17.81
CA ALA A 201 7.29 28.04 -18.97
C ALA A 201 8.17 28.30 -20.20
N TYR A 202 9.30 28.99 -20.04
CA TYR A 202 10.25 29.20 -21.12
C TYR A 202 10.89 27.88 -21.57
N ALA A 203 11.26 27.01 -20.64
CA ALA A 203 11.86 25.72 -20.91
C ALA A 203 10.98 24.86 -21.81
N GLN A 204 9.66 24.86 -21.58
CA GLN A 204 8.70 24.17 -22.45
C GLN A 204 8.69 24.71 -23.89
N THR A 205 8.95 26.01 -24.10
CA THR A 205 8.95 26.62 -25.44
C THR A 205 10.22 26.29 -26.24
N VAL A 206 11.37 26.16 -25.57
CA VAL A 206 12.67 25.92 -26.23
C VAL A 206 13.09 24.46 -26.24
N PHE A 207 12.29 23.58 -25.62
CA PHE A 207 12.58 22.16 -25.55
C PHE A 207 12.57 21.51 -26.92
N ASN A 208 13.69 20.84 -27.23
CA ASN A 208 13.82 20.03 -28.42
C ASN A 208 14.00 18.57 -28.02
N LYS A 209 13.08 17.70 -28.47
CA LYS A 209 13.12 16.25 -28.20
C LYS A 209 14.39 15.56 -28.70
N ASN A 210 15.09 16.17 -29.66
CA ASN A 210 16.33 15.67 -30.24
C ASN A 210 17.59 16.21 -29.54
N ASP A 211 17.45 17.03 -28.48
CA ASP A 211 18.59 17.49 -27.69
C ASP A 211 19.30 16.30 -27.01
N SER A 212 20.62 16.39 -26.90
CA SER A 212 21.47 15.37 -26.26
C SER A 212 21.46 15.42 -24.73
N PHE A 213 20.85 16.46 -24.15
CA PHE A 213 20.71 16.63 -22.71
C PHE A 213 19.83 15.52 -22.09
N ASP A 214 20.01 15.29 -20.80
CA ASP A 214 19.28 14.25 -20.08
C ASP A 214 17.79 14.56 -20.03
N LYS A 215 16.98 13.66 -20.60
CA LYS A 215 15.53 13.89 -20.77
C LYS A 215 14.79 14.04 -19.44
N ALA A 216 15.14 13.26 -18.42
CA ALA A 216 14.49 13.36 -17.12
C ALA A 216 14.81 14.71 -16.46
N CYS A 217 16.06 15.17 -16.57
CA CYS A 217 16.45 16.51 -16.12
C CYS A 217 15.74 17.62 -16.94
N SER A 218 15.57 17.44 -18.26
CA SER A 218 14.79 18.38 -19.08
C SER A 218 13.35 18.51 -18.59
N TYR A 219 12.68 17.39 -18.32
CA TYR A 219 11.30 17.41 -17.84
C TYR A 219 11.15 18.05 -16.46
N LEU A 220 12.13 17.86 -15.55
CA LEU A 220 12.17 18.57 -14.27
C LEU A 220 12.28 20.09 -14.46
N LEU A 221 13.18 20.55 -15.33
CA LEU A 221 13.37 21.96 -15.66
C LEU A 221 12.16 22.59 -16.35
N MET A 222 11.30 21.77 -16.96
CA MET A 222 10.04 22.20 -17.58
C MET A 222 8.85 22.17 -16.62
N GLY A 223 8.98 21.62 -15.41
CA GLY A 223 7.83 21.39 -14.53
C GLY A 223 6.92 20.24 -14.97
N CYS A 224 7.38 19.35 -15.87
CA CYS A 224 6.61 18.24 -16.42
C CYS A 224 6.83 16.95 -15.60
N LEU A 225 6.35 16.93 -14.35
CA LEU A 225 6.66 15.85 -13.40
C LEU A 225 6.21 14.45 -13.87
N ASP A 226 5.05 14.35 -14.52
CA ASP A 226 4.56 13.09 -15.11
C ASP A 226 5.58 12.49 -16.12
N ASP A 227 6.14 13.36 -16.96
CA ASP A 227 7.08 12.95 -18.01
C ASP A 227 8.46 12.56 -17.42
N VAL A 228 8.84 13.13 -16.26
CA VAL A 228 10.03 12.70 -15.52
C VAL A 228 9.91 11.23 -15.14
N LEU A 229 8.79 10.86 -14.51
CA LEU A 229 8.56 9.47 -14.09
C LEU A 229 8.38 8.53 -15.29
N GLY A 230 7.71 9.00 -16.34
CA GLY A 230 7.44 8.22 -17.54
C GLY A 230 8.66 7.94 -18.43
N VAL A 231 9.66 8.84 -18.46
CA VAL A 231 10.88 8.64 -19.27
C VAL A 231 11.90 7.76 -18.57
N THR A 232 11.82 7.62 -17.25
CA THR A 232 12.73 6.79 -16.46
C THR A 232 12.24 5.35 -16.42
N ASP A 233 13.06 4.40 -16.88
CA ASP A 233 12.80 2.96 -16.77
C ASP A 233 13.27 2.40 -15.41
N ASP A 234 13.06 3.18 -14.34
CA ASP A 234 13.55 2.88 -13.00
C ASP A 234 12.39 2.91 -12.00
N LEU A 235 11.86 1.73 -11.70
CA LEU A 235 10.69 1.60 -10.83
C LEU A 235 10.92 2.14 -9.42
N TRP A 236 12.14 1.99 -8.88
CA TRP A 236 12.49 2.53 -7.56
C TRP A 236 12.39 4.06 -7.56
N LEU A 237 12.92 4.71 -8.61
CA LEU A 237 12.83 6.15 -8.75
C LEU A 237 11.37 6.60 -8.92
N GLN A 238 10.61 5.91 -9.78
CA GLN A 238 9.20 6.24 -10.03
C GLN A 238 8.39 6.26 -8.73
N VAL A 239 8.65 5.30 -7.83
CA VAL A 239 7.99 5.20 -6.54
C VAL A 239 8.43 6.31 -5.59
N HIS A 240 9.73 6.51 -5.39
CA HIS A 240 10.19 7.42 -4.31
C HIS A 240 10.18 8.88 -4.73
N LEU A 241 10.56 9.20 -5.97
CA LEU A 241 10.44 10.56 -6.48
C LEU A 241 8.97 10.94 -6.70
N GLY A 242 8.16 10.01 -7.21
CA GLY A 242 6.72 10.20 -7.33
C GLY A 242 6.04 10.43 -5.98
N HIS A 243 6.41 9.65 -4.95
CA HIS A 243 5.89 9.84 -3.60
C HIS A 243 6.27 11.20 -3.02
N VAL A 244 7.50 11.66 -3.27
CA VAL A 244 7.94 13.01 -2.89
C VAL A 244 7.05 14.08 -3.51
N PHE A 245 6.71 13.97 -4.80
CA PHE A 245 5.81 14.91 -5.46
C PHE A 245 4.38 14.90 -4.90
N ILE A 246 3.83 13.71 -4.63
CA ILE A 246 2.52 13.57 -3.96
C ILE A 246 2.55 14.26 -2.59
N CYS A 247 3.61 14.04 -1.82
CA CYS A 247 3.77 14.58 -0.47
C CYS A 247 3.82 16.10 -0.46
N ILE A 248 4.42 16.76 -1.46
CA ILE A 248 4.45 18.23 -1.56
C ILE A 248 3.21 18.84 -2.23
N GLY A 249 2.26 18.01 -2.67
CA GLY A 249 1.00 18.47 -3.24
C GLY A 249 1.08 18.86 -4.71
N GLU A 250 2.17 18.49 -5.38
CA GLU A 250 2.25 18.55 -6.83
C GLU A 250 1.27 17.54 -7.43
N LYS A 251 0.36 18.04 -8.26
CA LYS A 251 -0.66 17.19 -8.89
C LYS A 251 -0.11 16.61 -10.18
N MET A 252 -0.01 15.29 -10.24
CA MET A 252 0.20 14.56 -11.48
C MET A 252 -1.03 14.72 -12.38
N ASN A 253 -0.84 15.23 -13.60
CA ASN A 253 -1.93 15.57 -14.51
C ASN A 253 -2.52 14.32 -15.19
N GLN A 254 -1.73 13.25 -15.30
CA GLN A 254 -2.17 11.99 -15.90
C GLN A 254 -2.84 11.08 -14.87
N THR A 255 -4.09 11.36 -14.53
CA THR A 255 -4.87 10.40 -13.73
C THR A 255 -5.34 9.22 -14.59
N TYR A 256 -4.87 8.01 -14.28
CA TYR A 256 -5.38 6.80 -14.94
C TYR A 256 -6.72 6.37 -14.34
N GLN A 257 -7.71 6.15 -15.20
CA GLN A 257 -8.93 5.43 -14.81
C GLN A 257 -8.68 3.92 -14.90
N LEU A 258 -8.66 3.25 -13.75
CA LEU A 258 -8.72 1.79 -13.71
C LEU A 258 -10.05 1.33 -14.32
N HIS A 259 -9.98 0.47 -15.34
CA HIS A 259 -11.16 -0.05 -16.04
C HIS A 259 -12.17 -0.62 -15.04
N GLY A 260 -13.38 -0.04 -15.02
CA GLY A 260 -14.54 -0.59 -14.33
C GLY A 260 -14.81 -0.13 -12.90
N LYS A 261 -14.05 0.82 -12.32
CA LYS A 261 -14.32 1.30 -10.94
C LYS A 261 -14.43 2.82 -10.73
N GLY A 262 -14.16 3.65 -11.73
CA GLY A 262 -14.32 5.12 -11.60
C GLY A 262 -13.42 5.77 -10.53
N VAL A 263 -12.44 5.05 -10.00
CA VAL A 263 -11.43 5.58 -9.07
C VAL A 263 -10.32 6.21 -9.91
N ILE A 264 -10.17 7.51 -9.76
CA ILE A 264 -9.08 8.32 -10.32
C ILE A 264 -7.87 8.05 -9.42
N MET A 265 -6.88 7.32 -9.91
CA MET A 265 -5.70 6.95 -9.13
C MET A 265 -4.46 7.65 -9.66
N ASP A 266 -3.63 8.15 -8.75
CA ASP A 266 -2.31 8.66 -9.09
C ASP A 266 -1.43 7.52 -9.66
N PRO A 267 -0.80 7.69 -10.84
CA PRO A 267 0.09 6.70 -11.44
C PRO A 267 1.15 6.14 -10.48
N VAL A 268 1.62 6.95 -9.53
CA VAL A 268 2.65 6.55 -8.57
C VAL A 268 2.17 5.40 -7.68
N TYR A 269 0.88 5.34 -7.32
CA TYR A 269 0.35 4.21 -6.53
C TYR A 269 0.41 2.89 -7.30
N LEU A 270 0.27 2.93 -8.64
CA LEU A 270 0.47 1.75 -9.48
C LEU A 270 1.94 1.32 -9.47
N CYS A 271 2.88 2.28 -9.57
CA CYS A 271 4.30 2.01 -9.43
C CYS A 271 4.63 1.42 -8.05
N ILE A 272 4.04 1.93 -6.97
CA ILE A 272 4.23 1.41 -5.60
C ILE A 272 3.79 -0.07 -5.53
N ASN A 273 2.66 -0.41 -6.15
CA ASN A 273 2.18 -1.79 -6.19
C ASN A 273 3.13 -2.72 -6.96
N GLU A 274 3.59 -2.31 -8.14
CA GLU A 274 4.56 -3.12 -8.91
C GLU A 274 5.90 -3.23 -8.19
N TYR A 275 6.33 -2.18 -7.49
CA TYR A 275 7.55 -2.18 -6.70
C TYR A 275 7.46 -3.11 -5.49
N ALA A 276 6.32 -3.11 -4.78
CA ALA A 276 6.05 -4.04 -3.69
C ALA A 276 6.15 -5.51 -4.16
N LYS A 277 5.60 -5.83 -5.34
CA LYS A 277 5.75 -7.16 -5.95
C LYS A 277 7.20 -7.47 -6.31
N LEU A 278 7.94 -6.50 -6.82
CA LEU A 278 9.34 -6.64 -7.20
C LEU A 278 10.20 -7.00 -5.97
N ILE A 279 10.13 -6.23 -4.88
CA ILE A 279 10.99 -6.46 -3.71
C ILE A 279 10.68 -7.77 -2.99
N VAL A 280 9.42 -8.22 -3.02
CA VAL A 280 9.03 -9.56 -2.55
C VAL A 280 9.65 -10.64 -3.42
N LYS A 281 9.56 -10.50 -4.75
CA LYS A 281 10.09 -11.49 -5.70
C LYS A 281 11.62 -11.60 -5.63
N GLU A 282 12.31 -10.48 -5.46
CA GLU A 282 13.77 -10.43 -5.50
C GLU A 282 14.41 -10.76 -4.16
N GLU A 283 13.88 -10.22 -3.05
CA GLU A 283 14.54 -10.24 -1.74
C GLU A 283 13.65 -10.83 -0.62
N THR A 284 12.45 -11.32 -0.94
CA THR A 284 11.47 -11.83 0.04
C THR A 284 11.08 -10.81 1.13
N MET A 285 11.13 -9.52 0.78
CA MET A 285 10.85 -8.39 1.67
C MET A 285 9.35 -8.10 1.79
N TRP A 286 8.63 -9.07 2.35
CA TRP A 286 7.16 -9.02 2.48
C TRP A 286 6.67 -7.91 3.39
N LYS A 287 7.36 -7.66 4.50
CA LYS A 287 6.95 -6.68 5.50
C LYS A 287 7.01 -5.29 4.89
N GLU A 288 8.13 -5.02 4.24
CA GLU A 288 8.43 -3.77 3.56
C GLU A 288 7.42 -3.52 2.43
N ALA A 289 7.10 -4.55 1.64
CA ALA A 289 6.08 -4.47 0.61
C ALA A 289 4.69 -4.15 1.17
N VAL A 290 4.29 -4.76 2.29
CA VAL A 290 3.04 -4.45 2.99
C VAL A 290 3.04 -3.01 3.50
N MET A 291 4.15 -2.53 4.06
CA MET A 291 4.29 -1.16 4.56
C MET A 291 4.18 -0.11 3.45
N TYR A 292 4.78 -0.35 2.28
CA TYR A 292 4.58 0.49 1.10
C TYR A 292 3.10 0.54 0.69
N LEU A 293 2.49 -0.64 0.53
CA LEU A 293 1.10 -0.74 0.07
C LEU A 293 0.10 -0.16 1.07
N ALA A 294 0.40 -0.20 2.37
CA ALA A 294 -0.45 0.38 3.41
C ALA A 294 -0.70 1.88 3.18
N ARG A 295 0.20 2.58 2.51
CA ARG A 295 0.09 4.02 2.20
C ARG A 295 -0.74 4.33 0.95
N CYS A 296 -1.11 3.33 0.15
CA CYS A 296 -1.89 3.51 -1.10
C CYS A 296 -3.41 3.71 -0.89
N LYS A 297 -3.83 4.38 0.21
CA LYS A 297 -5.19 4.73 0.68
C LYS A 297 -6.36 3.90 0.09
N GLU A 298 -6.72 4.13 -1.18
CA GLU A 298 -7.91 3.60 -1.85
C GLU A 298 -7.87 2.10 -2.17
N ASN A 299 -6.68 1.52 -2.43
CA ASN A 299 -6.55 0.11 -2.85
C ASN A 299 -5.53 -0.69 -2.01
N SER A 300 -5.02 -0.11 -0.93
CA SER A 300 -4.00 -0.71 -0.06
C SER A 300 -4.32 -2.16 0.33
N GLN A 301 -5.45 -2.38 1.01
CA GLN A 301 -5.83 -3.71 1.51
C GLN A 301 -6.06 -4.71 0.38
N HIS A 302 -6.65 -4.28 -0.74
CA HIS A 302 -6.89 -5.14 -1.89
C HIS A 302 -5.57 -5.62 -2.52
N TRP A 303 -4.61 -4.71 -2.74
CA TRP A 303 -3.31 -5.05 -3.29
C TRP A 303 -2.47 -5.89 -2.33
N ILE A 304 -2.56 -5.65 -1.02
CA ILE A 304 -1.90 -6.50 -0.03
C ILE A 304 -2.46 -7.92 -0.09
N ILE A 305 -3.79 -8.09 -0.14
CA ILE A 305 -4.42 -9.41 -0.28
C ILE A 305 -3.99 -10.09 -1.60
N GLN A 306 -3.91 -9.34 -2.70
CA GLN A 306 -3.42 -9.89 -3.98
C GLN A 306 -1.94 -10.30 -3.92
N LEU A 307 -1.11 -9.50 -3.26
CA LEU A 307 0.32 -9.76 -3.08
C LEU A 307 0.53 -11.02 -2.23
N LEU A 308 -0.19 -11.14 -1.11
CA LEU A 308 -0.16 -12.32 -0.25
C LEU A 308 -0.66 -13.56 -1.01
N GLY A 309 -1.75 -13.42 -1.77
CA GLY A 309 -2.36 -14.51 -2.55
C GLY A 309 -2.66 -15.77 -1.72
N GLU A 310 -3.09 -16.85 -2.38
CA GLU A 310 -3.22 -18.14 -1.71
C GLU A 310 -1.87 -18.89 -1.49
N PRO A 311 -0.81 -18.74 -2.31
CA PRO A 311 0.42 -19.52 -2.11
C PRO A 311 1.30 -19.09 -0.95
N ALA A 312 1.39 -17.80 -0.59
CA ALA A 312 2.38 -17.34 0.40
C ALA A 312 1.91 -17.64 1.83
N VAL A 313 0.65 -17.28 2.15
CA VAL A 313 0.11 -17.46 3.51
C VAL A 313 0.03 -18.93 3.93
N LEU A 314 -0.15 -19.85 2.97
CA LEU A 314 -0.20 -21.29 3.26
C LEU A 314 1.18 -21.93 3.44
N LYS A 315 2.24 -21.35 2.88
CA LYS A 315 3.59 -21.95 2.84
C LYS A 315 4.54 -21.41 3.89
N GLU A 316 4.42 -20.14 4.25
CA GLU A 316 5.34 -19.48 5.17
C GLU A 316 5.21 -19.98 6.63
N SER A 317 6.18 -19.61 7.47
CA SER A 317 6.20 -19.98 8.89
C SER A 317 5.08 -19.27 9.67
N ILE A 318 4.66 -19.85 10.80
CA ILE A 318 3.62 -19.23 11.64
C ILE A 318 4.15 -17.93 12.25
N GLU A 319 5.44 -17.89 12.58
CA GLU A 319 6.13 -16.73 13.13
C GLU A 319 6.07 -15.54 12.16
N PHE A 320 6.34 -15.79 10.88
CA PHE A 320 6.23 -14.78 9.83
C PHE A 320 4.80 -14.22 9.70
N LEU A 321 3.80 -15.09 9.75
CA LEU A 321 2.40 -14.68 9.65
C LEU A 321 1.93 -13.87 10.87
N LYS A 322 2.41 -14.20 12.07
CA LYS A 322 2.14 -13.39 13.27
C LYS A 322 2.72 -12.00 13.17
N GLU A 323 3.91 -11.88 12.58
CA GLU A 323 4.53 -10.58 12.36
C GLU A 323 3.78 -9.76 11.31
N LEU A 324 3.33 -10.39 10.22
CA LEU A 324 2.45 -9.73 9.25
C LEU A 324 1.11 -9.30 9.86
N LEU A 325 0.52 -10.10 10.74
CA LEU A 325 -0.68 -9.72 11.50
C LEU A 325 -0.43 -8.50 12.38
N GLN A 326 0.72 -8.44 13.06
CA GLN A 326 1.09 -7.28 13.86
C GLN A 326 1.18 -6.02 12.99
N ILE A 327 1.87 -6.10 11.84
CA ILE A 327 1.97 -4.96 10.90
C ILE A 327 0.59 -4.55 10.39
N ALA A 328 -0.26 -5.52 10.04
CA ALA A 328 -1.63 -5.26 9.60
C ALA A 328 -2.45 -4.51 10.66
N SER A 329 -2.30 -4.90 11.91
CA SER A 329 -2.98 -4.26 13.04
C SER A 329 -2.49 -2.84 13.31
N GLU A 330 -1.17 -2.64 13.29
CA GLU A 330 -0.55 -1.32 13.46
C GLU A 330 -0.99 -0.32 12.38
N HIS A 331 -1.34 -0.80 11.19
CA HIS A 331 -1.79 0.01 10.05
C HIS A 331 -3.31 -0.02 9.81
N GLY A 332 -4.10 -0.64 10.69
CA GLY A 332 -5.57 -0.70 10.56
C GLY A 332 -6.06 -1.46 9.31
N LEU A 333 -5.37 -2.53 8.92
CA LEU A 333 -5.63 -3.31 7.71
C LEU A 333 -6.58 -4.50 7.98
N ASP A 334 -7.79 -4.23 8.47
CA ASP A 334 -8.74 -5.25 8.93
C ASP A 334 -9.03 -6.37 7.91
N GLN A 335 -9.16 -6.06 6.62
CA GLN A 335 -9.43 -7.08 5.59
C GLN A 335 -8.22 -7.98 5.36
N VAL A 336 -7.01 -7.44 5.52
CA VAL A 336 -5.76 -8.20 5.43
C VAL A 336 -5.64 -9.15 6.62
N GLU A 337 -5.94 -8.67 7.84
CA GLU A 337 -5.95 -9.52 9.03
C GLU A 337 -6.91 -10.71 8.87
N ARG A 338 -8.15 -10.41 8.44
CA ARG A 338 -9.16 -11.46 8.19
C ARG A 338 -8.71 -12.46 7.14
N HIS A 339 -8.07 -11.99 6.07
CA HIS A 339 -7.54 -12.85 5.03
C HIS A 339 -6.44 -13.79 5.54
N ILE A 340 -5.52 -13.28 6.38
CA ILE A 340 -4.46 -14.09 6.99
C ILE A 340 -5.06 -15.12 7.95
N HIS A 341 -5.98 -14.71 8.84
CA HIS A 341 -6.66 -15.61 9.77
C HIS A 341 -7.46 -16.70 9.05
N SER A 342 -8.22 -16.38 7.98
CA SER A 342 -8.95 -17.39 7.21
C SER A 342 -8.00 -18.43 6.59
N SER A 343 -6.85 -17.98 6.09
CA SER A 343 -5.83 -18.86 5.53
C SER A 343 -5.15 -19.75 6.59
N LEU A 344 -4.89 -19.21 7.79
CA LEU A 344 -4.42 -19.98 8.94
C LEU A 344 -5.46 -21.04 9.36
N GLY A 345 -6.74 -20.66 9.41
CA GLY A 345 -7.84 -21.58 9.69
C GLY A 345 -7.86 -22.78 8.75
N LYS A 346 -7.76 -22.54 7.43
CA LYS A 346 -7.64 -23.61 6.42
C LYS A 346 -6.40 -24.49 6.67
N ARG A 347 -5.27 -23.91 7.05
CA ARG A 347 -4.03 -24.66 7.33
C ARG A 347 -4.16 -25.59 8.54
N TYR A 348 -4.79 -25.12 9.62
CA TYR A 348 -5.05 -25.96 10.80
C TYR A 348 -6.12 -27.02 10.52
N GLU A 349 -7.14 -26.70 9.73
CA GLU A 349 -8.15 -27.66 9.28
C GLU A 349 -7.50 -28.84 8.55
N VAL A 350 -6.59 -28.58 7.59
CA VAL A 350 -5.85 -29.64 6.86
C VAL A 350 -4.98 -30.49 7.78
N LYS A 351 -4.45 -29.91 8.86
CA LYS A 351 -3.68 -30.63 9.88
C LYS A 351 -4.56 -31.40 10.89
N ASN A 352 -5.88 -31.32 10.73
CA ASN A 352 -6.88 -31.88 11.65
C ASN A 352 -6.81 -31.28 13.06
N ASP A 353 -6.31 -30.05 13.20
CA ASP A 353 -6.36 -29.27 14.43
C ASP A 353 -7.61 -28.37 14.40
N ILE A 354 -8.77 -29.00 14.65
CA ILE A 354 -10.08 -28.36 14.53
C ILE A 354 -10.27 -27.25 15.55
N HIS A 355 -9.68 -27.39 16.74
CA HIS A 355 -9.76 -26.37 17.78
C HIS A 355 -9.08 -25.08 17.34
N GLN A 356 -7.82 -25.17 16.90
CA GLN A 356 -7.11 -23.98 16.42
C GLN A 356 -7.74 -23.43 15.14
N ALA A 357 -8.20 -24.29 14.23
CA ALA A 357 -8.90 -23.84 13.02
C ALA A 357 -10.13 -22.99 13.34
N ALA A 358 -10.93 -23.37 14.35
CA ALA A 358 -12.11 -22.61 14.76
C ALA A 358 -11.75 -21.25 15.36
N LEU A 359 -10.66 -21.14 16.14
CA LEU A 359 -10.18 -19.87 16.67
C LEU A 359 -9.76 -18.92 15.54
N GLU A 360 -9.02 -19.42 14.55
CA GLU A 360 -8.58 -18.62 13.41
C GLU A 360 -9.75 -18.20 12.51
N PHE A 361 -10.71 -19.10 12.20
CA PHE A 361 -11.90 -18.71 11.44
C PHE A 361 -12.78 -17.71 12.18
N ALA A 362 -12.88 -17.79 13.50
CA ALA A 362 -13.58 -16.80 14.30
C ALA A 362 -12.91 -15.42 14.23
N ALA A 363 -11.58 -15.36 14.38
CA ALA A 363 -10.81 -14.13 14.22
C ALA A 363 -10.95 -13.54 12.79
N ALA A 364 -11.03 -14.41 11.78
CA ALA A 364 -11.26 -14.01 10.39
C ALA A 364 -12.68 -13.50 10.09
N GLN A 365 -13.63 -13.70 11.01
CA GLN A 365 -15.06 -13.61 10.74
C GLN A 365 -15.51 -14.51 9.57
N ASP A 366 -14.86 -15.65 9.41
CA ASP A 366 -15.09 -16.60 8.32
C ASP A 366 -16.23 -17.57 8.67
N ARG A 367 -17.45 -17.15 8.35
CA ARG A 367 -18.67 -17.93 8.60
C ARG A 367 -18.65 -19.28 7.89
N ASP A 368 -18.21 -19.33 6.63
CA ASP A 368 -18.24 -20.55 5.83
C ASP A 368 -17.25 -21.59 6.38
N GLY A 369 -16.07 -21.14 6.83
CA GLY A 369 -15.10 -21.96 7.54
C GLY A 369 -15.68 -22.57 8.81
N LEU A 370 -16.34 -21.76 9.64
CA LEU A 370 -17.01 -22.24 10.87
C LEU A 370 -18.17 -23.20 10.58
N ASP A 371 -18.99 -22.91 9.57
CA ASP A 371 -20.09 -23.80 9.14
C ASP A 371 -19.52 -25.17 8.72
N LYS A 372 -18.43 -25.19 7.97
CA LYS A 372 -17.76 -26.43 7.55
C LYS A 372 -17.21 -27.23 8.73
N LEU A 373 -16.54 -26.57 9.69
CA LEU A 373 -16.04 -27.24 10.90
C LEU A 373 -17.18 -27.81 11.75
N SER A 374 -18.29 -27.07 11.87
CA SER A 374 -19.48 -27.55 12.59
C SER A 374 -20.02 -28.83 11.96
N HIS A 375 -20.22 -28.85 10.64
CA HIS A 375 -20.66 -30.05 9.92
C HIS A 375 -19.69 -31.22 10.09
N GLN A 376 -18.37 -30.98 10.04
CA GLN A 376 -17.36 -32.02 10.24
C GLN A 376 -17.47 -32.64 11.64
N LEU A 377 -17.56 -31.81 12.68
CA LEU A 377 -17.67 -32.26 14.07
C LEU A 377 -18.97 -33.02 14.35
N PHE A 378 -20.09 -32.54 13.82
CA PHE A 378 -21.36 -33.26 13.91
C PHE A 378 -21.32 -34.60 13.17
N ASN A 379 -20.76 -34.65 11.96
CA ASN A 379 -20.63 -35.91 11.21
C ASN A 379 -19.70 -36.92 11.91
N GLU A 380 -18.60 -36.44 12.49
CA GLU A 380 -17.72 -37.28 13.30
C GLU A 380 -18.41 -37.80 14.56
N TYR A 381 -19.21 -36.95 15.21
CA TYR A 381 -20.04 -37.34 16.34
C TYR A 381 -21.03 -38.45 15.96
N LEU A 382 -21.73 -38.31 14.84
CA LEU A 382 -22.67 -39.33 14.33
C LEU A 382 -21.98 -40.67 14.05
N ARG A 383 -20.69 -40.65 13.70
CA ARG A 383 -19.91 -41.86 13.39
C ARG A 383 -19.33 -42.53 14.64
N THR A 384 -18.84 -41.74 15.59
CA THR A 384 -18.02 -42.22 16.72
C THR A 384 -18.72 -42.17 18.07
N GLY A 385 -19.79 -41.39 18.19
CA GLY A 385 -20.49 -41.11 19.45
C GLY A 385 -19.70 -40.18 20.38
N LYS A 386 -18.54 -39.67 19.95
CA LYS A 386 -17.68 -38.76 20.71
C LYS A 386 -17.60 -37.43 20.00
N LEU A 387 -17.90 -36.36 20.73
CA LEU A 387 -17.81 -35.01 20.19
C LEU A 387 -16.37 -34.53 20.39
N GLY A 388 -15.75 -34.04 19.32
CA GLY A 388 -14.41 -33.46 19.37
C GLY A 388 -14.32 -32.23 20.28
N GLU A 389 -13.14 -31.63 20.32
CA GLU A 389 -12.94 -30.36 21.02
C GLU A 389 -13.67 -29.23 20.27
N VAL A 390 -14.59 -28.56 20.98
CA VAL A 390 -15.39 -27.44 20.47
C VAL A 390 -14.94 -26.18 21.21
N VAL A 391 -14.68 -25.10 20.48
CA VAL A 391 -14.39 -23.79 21.07
C VAL A 391 -15.69 -23.22 21.62
N THR A 392 -15.75 -22.97 22.93
CA THR A 392 -16.99 -22.51 23.61
C THR A 392 -16.83 -21.22 24.42
N ASN A 393 -15.59 -20.72 24.52
CA ASN A 393 -15.16 -19.58 25.33
C ASN A 393 -14.96 -18.28 24.52
N VAL A 394 -15.13 -18.34 23.21
CA VAL A 394 -14.99 -17.21 22.26
C VAL A 394 -16.37 -16.97 21.66
N LYS A 395 -16.86 -15.71 21.61
CA LYS A 395 -18.22 -15.42 21.10
C LYS A 395 -18.25 -15.33 19.59
N GLU A 396 -17.12 -15.00 19.00
CA GLU A 396 -16.90 -14.76 17.58
C GLU A 396 -17.15 -16.04 16.75
N VAL A 397 -17.08 -17.23 17.36
CA VAL A 397 -17.48 -18.48 16.70
C VAL A 397 -19.00 -18.55 16.43
N GLU A 398 -19.80 -17.80 17.20
CA GLU A 398 -21.27 -17.81 17.10
C GLU A 398 -21.79 -16.94 15.94
N ILE A 399 -20.91 -16.26 15.18
CA ILE A 399 -21.28 -15.63 13.89
C ILE A 399 -21.83 -16.64 12.89
N SER A 400 -21.44 -17.91 13.04
CA SER A 400 -21.99 -19.06 12.34
C SER A 400 -23.14 -19.64 13.16
N PRO A 401 -24.38 -19.64 12.64
CA PRO A 401 -25.50 -20.29 13.32
C PRO A 401 -25.26 -21.79 13.55
N HIS A 402 -24.59 -22.46 12.60
CA HIS A 402 -24.28 -23.89 12.71
C HIS A 402 -23.23 -24.16 13.80
N TYR A 403 -22.24 -23.29 13.96
CA TYR A 403 -21.25 -23.43 15.04
C TYR A 403 -21.84 -23.00 16.39
N ALA A 404 -22.70 -21.98 16.45
CA ALA A 404 -23.43 -21.60 17.66
C ALA A 404 -24.31 -22.76 18.19
N LEU A 405 -24.98 -23.48 17.28
CA LEU A 405 -25.71 -24.70 17.59
C LEU A 405 -24.78 -25.78 18.17
N LEU A 406 -23.59 -25.96 17.60
CA LEU A 406 -22.58 -26.89 18.09
C LEU A 406 -22.08 -26.52 19.50
N VAL A 407 -21.85 -25.24 19.78
CA VAL A 407 -21.51 -24.75 21.13
C VAL A 407 -22.61 -25.08 22.13
N THR A 408 -23.87 -24.81 21.77
CA THR A 408 -25.03 -25.11 22.61
C THR A 408 -25.16 -26.61 22.86
N TYR A 409 -24.95 -27.43 21.83
CA TYR A 409 -24.95 -28.89 21.95
C TYR A 409 -23.80 -29.42 22.81
N LYS A 410 -22.60 -28.84 22.71
CA LYS A 410 -21.47 -29.19 23.59
C LYS A 410 -21.81 -28.89 25.05
N ARG A 411 -22.38 -27.71 25.34
CA ARG A 411 -22.82 -27.33 26.69
C ARG A 411 -23.90 -28.28 27.22
N PHE A 412 -24.89 -28.64 26.39
CA PHE A 412 -25.89 -29.66 26.72
C PHE A 412 -25.26 -30.99 27.13
N ARG A 413 -24.31 -31.50 26.33
CA ARG A 413 -23.58 -32.75 26.61
C ARG A 413 -22.77 -32.68 27.91
N THR A 414 -22.09 -31.56 28.16
CA THR A 414 -21.33 -31.35 29.40
C THR A 414 -22.23 -31.39 30.63
N HIS A 415 -23.37 -30.68 30.60
CA HIS A 415 -24.34 -30.73 31.71
C HIS A 415 -24.95 -32.13 31.89
N LEU A 416 -25.22 -32.87 30.81
CA LEU A 416 -25.65 -34.27 30.89
C LEU A 416 -24.62 -35.16 31.60
N GLU A 417 -23.34 -35.03 31.24
CA GLU A 417 -22.24 -35.79 31.83
C GLU A 417 -22.04 -35.45 33.32
N GLN A 418 -22.28 -34.20 33.70
CA GLN A 418 -22.25 -33.69 35.07
C GLN A 418 -23.53 -33.99 35.86
N LYS A 419 -24.57 -34.54 35.23
CA LYS A 419 -25.91 -34.79 35.78
C LYS A 419 -26.64 -33.52 36.24
N GLU A 420 -26.29 -32.39 35.64
CA GLU A 420 -26.94 -31.09 35.80
C GLU A 420 -28.16 -31.04 34.87
N PHE A 421 -29.18 -31.85 35.18
CA PHE A 421 -30.28 -32.12 34.26
C PHE A 421 -31.17 -30.92 33.98
N LYS A 422 -31.26 -29.98 34.92
CA LYS A 422 -32.02 -28.74 34.72
C LYS A 422 -31.35 -27.88 33.67
N GLU A 423 -30.06 -27.62 33.83
CA GLU A 423 -29.23 -26.85 32.90
C GLU A 423 -29.17 -27.53 31.53
N ALA A 424 -29.05 -28.86 31.50
CA ALA A 424 -29.12 -29.65 30.26
C ALA A 424 -30.49 -29.48 29.57
N SER A 425 -31.59 -29.50 30.32
CA SER A 425 -32.93 -29.32 29.75
C SER A 425 -33.12 -27.93 29.13
N GLU A 426 -32.56 -26.89 29.74
CA GLU A 426 -32.58 -25.52 29.21
C GLU A 426 -31.82 -25.43 27.88
N ARG A 427 -30.61 -26.01 27.80
CA ARG A 427 -29.83 -26.05 26.55
C ARG A 427 -30.51 -26.87 25.46
N LEU A 428 -31.16 -27.98 25.80
CA LEU A 428 -31.93 -28.76 24.83
C LEU A 428 -33.05 -27.92 24.21
N LEU A 429 -33.77 -27.15 25.01
CA LEU A 429 -34.84 -26.28 24.52
C LEU A 429 -34.32 -25.15 23.64
N GLU A 430 -33.14 -24.60 23.93
CA GLU A 430 -32.46 -23.64 23.05
C GLU A 430 -32.17 -24.26 21.68
N ILE A 431 -31.65 -25.49 21.65
CA ILE A 431 -31.39 -26.23 20.40
C ILE A 431 -32.69 -26.47 19.61
N LEU A 432 -33.79 -26.79 20.29
CA LEU A 432 -35.08 -27.07 19.65
C LEU A 432 -35.73 -25.83 19.02
N LYS A 433 -35.40 -24.63 19.49
CA LYS A 433 -35.84 -23.37 18.84
C LYS A 433 -35.20 -23.20 17.47
N GLU A 434 -33.96 -23.66 17.31
CA GLU A 434 -33.15 -23.58 16.09
C GLU A 434 -33.31 -24.82 15.18
N LYS A 435 -34.48 -25.45 15.20
CA LYS A 435 -34.73 -26.74 14.51
C LYS A 435 -34.44 -26.75 13.01
N ASP A 436 -34.53 -25.60 12.35
CA ASP A 436 -34.41 -25.48 10.89
C ASP A 436 -32.95 -25.59 10.41
N ILE A 437 -31.98 -25.41 11.32
CA ILE A 437 -30.53 -25.50 11.04
C ILE A 437 -29.88 -26.76 11.65
N LEU A 438 -30.68 -27.67 12.19
CA LEU A 438 -30.20 -28.93 12.75
C LEU A 438 -29.56 -29.81 11.66
N PRO A 439 -28.41 -30.46 11.94
CA PRO A 439 -27.85 -31.45 11.03
C PRO A 439 -28.83 -32.59 10.74
N LEU A 440 -28.65 -33.26 9.60
CA LEU A 440 -29.48 -34.39 9.23
C LEU A 440 -29.44 -35.49 10.31
N LYS A 441 -30.61 -35.97 10.75
CA LYS A 441 -30.82 -36.98 11.82
C LYS A 441 -30.53 -36.51 13.24
N PHE A 442 -30.21 -35.23 13.46
CA PHE A 442 -29.94 -34.73 14.80
C PHE A 442 -31.21 -34.62 15.66
N ASP A 443 -32.40 -34.56 15.05
CA ASP A 443 -33.68 -34.76 15.74
C ASP A 443 -33.71 -36.06 16.56
N ILE A 444 -33.25 -37.16 15.97
CA ILE A 444 -33.17 -38.47 16.62
C ILE A 444 -32.11 -38.48 17.73
N VAL A 445 -30.94 -37.89 17.44
CA VAL A 445 -29.83 -37.76 18.40
C VAL A 445 -30.29 -37.06 19.66
N LEU A 446 -30.92 -35.89 19.52
CA LEU A 446 -31.42 -35.10 20.65
C LEU A 446 -32.45 -35.88 21.47
N MET A 447 -33.35 -36.62 20.81
CA MET A 447 -34.33 -37.45 21.53
C MET A 447 -33.68 -38.60 22.31
N ILE A 448 -32.67 -39.26 21.76
CA ILE A 448 -31.97 -40.36 22.43
C ILE A 448 -31.10 -39.82 23.57
N ASP A 449 -30.35 -38.73 23.37
CA ASP A 449 -29.53 -38.10 24.40
C ASP A 449 -30.38 -37.57 25.57
N ASN A 450 -31.56 -37.04 25.28
CA ASN A 450 -32.53 -36.57 26.28
C ASN A 450 -33.06 -37.69 27.20
N LEU A 451 -32.88 -38.97 26.87
CA LEU A 451 -33.33 -40.07 27.73
C LEU A 451 -32.79 -39.98 29.15
N SER A 452 -31.56 -39.50 29.32
CA SER A 452 -30.96 -39.36 30.66
C SER A 452 -31.74 -38.37 31.53
N ILE A 453 -32.29 -37.29 30.95
CA ILE A 453 -33.14 -36.32 31.64
C ILE A 453 -34.51 -36.94 31.92
N LEU A 454 -35.07 -37.69 30.96
CA LEU A 454 -36.38 -38.35 31.10
C LEU A 454 -36.37 -39.49 32.12
N GLU A 455 -35.22 -40.12 32.36
CA GLU A 455 -35.01 -41.18 33.34
C GLU A 455 -34.71 -40.64 34.75
N ASP A 456 -34.34 -39.37 34.89
CA ASP A 456 -34.17 -38.74 36.20
C ASP A 456 -35.48 -38.80 37.00
N LYS A 457 -35.40 -38.71 38.34
CA LYS A 457 -36.60 -38.71 39.19
C LYS A 457 -37.38 -37.40 39.09
N SER A 458 -36.69 -36.28 38.93
CA SER A 458 -37.29 -34.94 38.92
C SER A 458 -37.92 -34.61 37.56
N VAL A 459 -38.80 -33.61 37.54
CA VAL A 459 -39.42 -33.10 36.31
C VAL A 459 -38.70 -31.80 35.94
N HIS A 460 -37.99 -31.80 34.81
CA HIS A 460 -37.16 -30.65 34.37
C HIS A 460 -37.80 -29.84 33.24
N PHE A 461 -38.85 -30.37 32.61
CA PHE A 461 -39.61 -29.66 31.58
C PHE A 461 -41.01 -29.30 32.10
N SER A 462 -41.51 -28.13 31.71
CA SER A 462 -42.91 -27.76 31.86
C SER A 462 -43.80 -28.55 30.89
N TYR A 463 -45.11 -28.53 31.13
CA TYR A 463 -46.06 -29.21 30.26
C TYR A 463 -45.94 -28.77 28.78
N ASP A 464 -45.84 -27.47 28.52
CA ASP A 464 -45.70 -26.94 27.16
C ASP A 464 -44.40 -27.40 26.47
N GLN A 465 -43.30 -27.47 27.23
CA GLN A 465 -42.01 -27.97 26.74
C GLN A 465 -42.08 -29.48 26.43
N PHE A 466 -42.83 -30.27 27.22
CA PHE A 466 -43.11 -31.67 26.88
C PHE A 466 -43.92 -31.81 25.60
N ILE A 467 -44.87 -30.91 25.34
CA ILE A 467 -45.61 -30.91 24.08
C ILE A 467 -44.67 -30.71 22.88
N GLU A 468 -43.64 -29.86 22.99
CA GLU A 468 -42.62 -29.70 21.94
C GLU A 468 -41.80 -30.98 21.74
N LEU A 469 -41.34 -31.61 22.81
CA LEU A 469 -40.63 -32.91 22.73
C LEU A 469 -41.50 -34.01 22.13
N ILE A 470 -42.79 -34.05 22.46
CA ILE A 470 -43.75 -35.00 21.89
C ILE A 470 -43.95 -34.73 20.39
N ARG A 471 -43.98 -33.46 19.96
CA ARG A 471 -44.06 -33.12 18.53
C ARG A 471 -42.82 -33.62 17.78
N LEU A 472 -41.63 -33.42 18.35
CA LEU A 472 -40.38 -33.94 17.77
C LEU A 472 -40.39 -35.48 17.70
N PHE A 473 -40.78 -36.13 18.80
CA PHE A 473 -40.90 -37.59 18.86
C PHE A 473 -41.85 -38.14 17.79
N LYS A 474 -43.00 -37.51 17.55
CA LYS A 474 -43.95 -37.91 16.51
C LYS A 474 -43.38 -37.84 15.09
N LEU A 475 -42.39 -36.99 14.84
CA LEU A 475 -41.69 -36.95 13.55
C LEU A 475 -40.77 -38.15 13.37
N ILE A 476 -40.18 -38.65 14.46
CA ILE A 476 -39.26 -39.79 14.46
C ILE A 476 -40.03 -41.12 14.42
N GLU A 477 -41.12 -41.21 15.19
CA GLU A 477 -41.94 -42.42 15.33
C GLU A 477 -42.54 -42.92 14.01
N LYS A 478 -42.87 -42.00 13.09
CA LYS A 478 -43.55 -42.32 11.83
C LYS A 478 -42.62 -42.65 10.67
N ASP A 479 -41.31 -42.56 10.88
CA ASP A 479 -40.33 -42.63 9.81
C ASP A 479 -39.53 -43.94 9.87
N ASP A 480 -40.03 -44.95 9.17
CA ASP A 480 -39.40 -46.27 9.09
C ASP A 480 -38.01 -46.24 8.45
N SER A 481 -37.68 -45.21 7.66
CA SER A 481 -36.36 -45.06 7.06
C SER A 481 -35.26 -44.78 8.09
N LYS A 482 -35.64 -44.31 9.28
CA LYS A 482 -34.74 -43.95 10.39
C LYS A 482 -34.43 -45.11 11.34
N GLN A 483 -35.14 -46.25 11.25
CA GLN A 483 -35.01 -47.39 12.18
C GLN A 483 -33.57 -47.89 12.33
N LYS A 484 -32.86 -48.08 11.21
CA LYS A 484 -31.45 -48.55 11.25
C LYS A 484 -30.54 -47.57 11.97
N PHE A 485 -30.76 -46.26 11.79
CA PHE A 485 -29.98 -45.24 12.47
C PHE A 485 -30.29 -45.18 13.97
N ILE A 486 -31.57 -45.24 14.36
CA ILE A 486 -32.01 -45.25 15.76
C ILE A 486 -31.32 -46.40 16.52
N HIS A 487 -31.35 -47.62 15.96
CA HIS A 487 -30.69 -48.79 16.56
C HIS A 487 -29.18 -48.56 16.73
N ASN A 488 -28.49 -48.19 15.64
CA ASN A 488 -27.04 -48.02 15.64
C ASN A 488 -26.59 -46.92 16.62
N TYR A 489 -27.27 -45.78 16.61
CA TYR A 489 -26.91 -44.65 17.46
C TYR A 489 -27.24 -44.91 18.93
N TYR A 490 -28.37 -45.56 19.24
CA TYR A 490 -28.68 -45.98 20.62
C TYR A 490 -27.63 -46.95 21.17
N LYS A 491 -27.24 -47.95 20.37
CA LYS A 491 -26.17 -48.90 20.72
C LYS A 491 -24.84 -48.19 20.99
N LEU A 492 -24.51 -47.21 20.17
CA LEU A 492 -23.29 -46.42 20.29
C LEU A 492 -23.28 -45.54 21.55
N SER A 493 -24.37 -44.81 21.82
CA SER A 493 -24.47 -43.81 22.88
C SER A 493 -24.78 -44.40 24.27
N ARG A 494 -25.54 -45.50 24.33
CA ARG A 494 -26.02 -46.11 25.59
C ARG A 494 -25.33 -47.44 25.90
N HIS A 495 -24.51 -47.95 24.99
CA HIS A 495 -23.85 -49.26 25.12
C HIS A 495 -24.83 -50.43 25.32
N GLU A 496 -26.05 -50.30 24.79
CA GLU A 496 -27.14 -51.28 24.89
C GLU A 496 -27.63 -51.71 23.50
N ASP A 497 -27.71 -53.02 23.24
CA ASP A 497 -28.10 -53.55 21.94
C ASP A 497 -29.61 -53.79 21.84
N LEU A 498 -30.38 -52.72 21.58
CA LEU A 498 -31.84 -52.78 21.48
C LEU A 498 -32.34 -52.55 20.05
N PRO A 499 -33.29 -53.36 19.54
CA PRO A 499 -34.01 -53.05 18.31
C PRO A 499 -34.64 -51.66 18.35
N ALA A 500 -34.63 -50.94 17.23
CA ALA A 500 -35.13 -49.56 17.17
C ALA A 500 -36.59 -49.42 17.62
N GLN A 501 -37.44 -50.41 17.36
CA GLN A 501 -38.84 -50.44 17.83
C GLN A 501 -38.93 -50.41 19.37
N LEU A 502 -38.03 -51.09 20.08
CA LEU A 502 -37.98 -51.05 21.55
C LEU A 502 -37.43 -49.71 22.04
N VAL A 503 -36.48 -49.11 21.35
CA VAL A 503 -35.97 -47.76 21.67
C VAL A 503 -37.08 -46.72 21.52
N VAL A 504 -37.84 -46.77 20.43
CA VAL A 504 -38.99 -45.88 20.18
C VAL A 504 -40.08 -46.09 21.23
N ALA A 505 -40.39 -47.35 21.59
CA ALA A 505 -41.35 -47.64 22.65
C ALA A 505 -40.90 -47.10 24.02
N LYS A 506 -39.62 -47.25 24.36
CA LYS A 506 -39.01 -46.73 25.60
C LYS A 506 -39.10 -45.20 25.65
N LEU A 507 -38.77 -44.51 24.56
CA LEU A 507 -38.93 -43.06 24.43
C LEU A 507 -40.39 -42.63 24.64
N ARG A 508 -41.34 -43.31 23.99
CA ARG A 508 -42.78 -43.04 24.12
C ARG A 508 -43.24 -43.15 25.57
N GLU A 509 -42.89 -44.24 26.24
CA GLU A 509 -43.27 -44.52 27.63
C GLU A 509 -42.72 -43.45 28.57
N ARG A 510 -41.43 -43.10 28.43
CA ARG A 510 -40.77 -42.09 29.28
C ARG A 510 -41.34 -40.70 29.09
N LEU A 511 -41.61 -40.29 27.84
CA LEU A 511 -42.25 -39.01 27.54
C LEU A 511 -43.66 -38.95 28.13
N ALA A 512 -44.48 -39.99 27.96
CA ALA A 512 -45.84 -40.03 28.47
C ALA A 512 -45.88 -39.98 30.01
N TYR A 513 -45.01 -40.77 30.66
CA TYR A 513 -44.89 -40.80 32.12
C TYR A 513 -44.44 -39.44 32.68
N LYS A 514 -43.46 -38.79 32.06
CA LYS A 514 -42.98 -37.49 32.53
C LYS A 514 -43.96 -36.35 32.26
N ALA A 515 -44.65 -36.38 31.11
CA ALA A 515 -45.69 -35.42 30.82
C ALA A 515 -46.84 -35.49 31.83
N SER A 516 -47.26 -36.68 32.28
CA SER A 516 -48.32 -36.80 33.30
C SER A 516 -47.91 -36.32 34.69
N LEU A 517 -46.62 -36.32 35.01
CA LEU A 517 -46.09 -35.74 36.25
C LEU A 517 -45.92 -34.22 36.20
N SER A 518 -46.03 -33.62 35.00
CA SER A 518 -45.90 -32.17 34.76
C SER A 518 -47.24 -31.43 34.66
N GLN A 519 -48.36 -32.18 34.67
CA GLN A 519 -49.74 -31.68 34.78
C GLN A 519 -50.09 -31.45 36.25
#